data_AF-A0A127FEQ9-F1
#
_entry.id   AF-A0A127FEQ9-F1
#
_cell.length_a   1.000
_cell.length_b   1.000
_cell.length_c   1.000
_cell.angle_alpha   90.00
_cell.angle_beta   90.00
_cell.angle_gamma   90.00
#
_symmetry.space_group_name_H-M   'P 1'
#
loop_
_entity.id
_entity.type
_entity.pdbx_description
1 polymer ?
#
loop_
_entity_poly.entity_id
_entity_poly.type
_entity_poly.pdbx_seq_one_letter_code
_entity_poly.pdbx_strand_id
1 'polypeptide(L)'
;MNIVPPHCAVPFAMKTRFLRHPGSYPHAPADVEFIETHFACVFLAGRYAYKLKKPIRFYEIDFTTVELRRTYCELEFTLNMRLAEAVYIAVVPLLSTGKTLTIDSAAGGTIVDWLVKMHRLPRERMLDARAAAGPIGQEELRELVAKLVAYYARAHRAAWDGPEYLRRLELETRQRRTELLAYESSLGECPIERIVAGQVEFLQVFAKTLEARCAAGRIVDAHGDLRPEHILLGENPQIIDCLEFSAALRLLDTAEEIMFLALECEQLDRADLAHEITALYRELSGDFVSQNLLDFYSSRRAMVRALICVRHLDEPMDEDLRRRWIERGHGYLAKALDAITHALAVS
;
A
#
# COMPACT_ATOMS: atom_id res chain seq x y z
N MET A 1 10.64 -12.73 -39.54
CA MET A 1 10.18 -13.88 -38.73
C MET A 1 11.25 -14.19 -37.70
N ASN A 2 11.15 -13.60 -36.51
CA ASN A 2 12.04 -13.93 -35.41
C ASN A 2 11.36 -14.98 -34.55
N ILE A 3 11.87 -16.20 -34.64
CA ILE A 3 11.42 -17.38 -33.91
C ILE A 3 11.87 -17.20 -32.45
N VAL A 4 10.93 -16.85 -31.57
CA VAL A 4 11.09 -16.99 -30.12
C VAL A 4 11.08 -18.50 -29.82
N PRO A 5 12.08 -19.07 -29.12
CA PRO A 5 12.07 -20.49 -28.84
C PRO A 5 10.90 -20.83 -27.90
N PRO A 6 10.19 -21.96 -28.11
CA PRO A 6 9.11 -22.39 -27.24
C PRO A 6 9.70 -23.05 -26.00
N HIS A 7 10.23 -22.27 -25.06
CA HIS A 7 10.42 -22.80 -23.72
C HIS A 7 9.04 -22.93 -23.09
N CYS A 8 8.62 -24.18 -22.89
CA CYS A 8 7.41 -24.57 -22.18
C CYS A 8 7.35 -23.82 -20.84
N ALA A 9 6.71 -22.66 -20.83
CA ALA A 9 6.58 -21.83 -19.64
C ALA A 9 5.73 -22.61 -18.65
N VAL A 10 6.29 -22.96 -17.50
CA VAL A 10 5.54 -23.66 -16.45
C VAL A 10 4.28 -22.84 -16.14
N PRO A 11 3.07 -23.38 -16.37
CA PRO A 11 1.83 -22.64 -16.16
C PRO A 11 1.74 -22.14 -14.72
N PHE A 12 1.17 -20.94 -14.53
CA PHE A 12 1.01 -20.36 -13.20
C PHE A 12 0.25 -21.29 -12.24
N ALA A 13 -0.78 -21.98 -12.72
CA ALA A 13 -1.54 -22.98 -11.95
C ALA A 13 -0.67 -24.17 -11.48
N MET A 14 0.35 -24.57 -12.23
CA MET A 14 1.29 -25.61 -11.79
C MET A 14 2.21 -25.09 -10.68
N LYS A 15 2.67 -23.83 -10.79
CA LYS A 15 3.48 -23.18 -9.75
C LYS A 15 2.70 -23.06 -8.43
N THR A 16 1.46 -22.58 -8.49
CA THR A 16 0.62 -22.44 -7.29
C THR A 16 0.27 -23.79 -6.70
N ARG A 17 -0.09 -24.80 -7.52
CA ARG A 17 -0.34 -26.17 -7.03
C ARG A 17 0.86 -26.76 -6.31
N PHE A 18 2.06 -26.57 -6.86
CA PHE A 18 3.30 -27.00 -6.21
C PHE A 18 3.47 -26.30 -4.86
N LEU A 19 3.36 -24.98 -4.81
CA LEU A 19 3.57 -24.21 -3.57
C LEU A 19 2.51 -24.51 -2.49
N ARG A 20 1.32 -24.98 -2.85
CA ARG A 20 0.31 -25.43 -1.85
C ARG A 20 0.67 -26.76 -1.17
N HIS A 21 1.66 -27.49 -1.66
CA HIS A 21 2.00 -28.81 -1.12
C HIS A 21 3.08 -28.69 -0.03
N PRO A 22 2.88 -29.25 1.19
CA PRO A 22 3.86 -29.14 2.27
C PRO A 22 5.26 -29.68 1.92
N GLY A 23 5.32 -30.76 1.13
CA GLY A 23 6.57 -31.35 0.64
C GLY A 23 7.38 -30.47 -0.34
N SER A 24 6.86 -29.30 -0.73
CA SER A 24 7.57 -28.34 -1.59
C SER A 24 8.60 -27.51 -0.86
N TYR A 25 8.62 -27.58 0.48
CA TYR A 25 9.43 -26.74 1.33
C TYR A 25 10.51 -27.54 2.08
N PRO A 26 11.78 -27.06 2.12
CA PRO A 26 12.86 -27.77 2.80
C PRO A 26 12.63 -28.04 4.28
N HIS A 27 11.87 -27.17 4.96
CA HIS A 27 11.55 -27.29 6.38
C HIS A 27 10.31 -28.13 6.67
N ALA A 28 9.70 -28.76 5.65
CA ALA A 28 8.58 -29.70 5.76
C ALA A 28 7.49 -29.26 6.76
N PRO A 29 6.79 -28.14 6.48
CA PRO A 29 5.68 -27.71 7.33
C PRO A 29 4.59 -28.80 7.39
N ALA A 30 3.76 -28.78 8.44
CA ALA A 30 2.64 -29.73 8.54
C ALA A 30 1.55 -29.44 7.49
N ASP A 31 1.29 -28.16 7.26
CA ASP A 31 0.28 -27.64 6.35
C ASP A 31 0.77 -26.38 5.62
N VAL A 32 0.02 -25.98 4.59
CA VAL A 32 0.24 -24.74 3.85
C VAL A 32 -1.09 -24.04 3.66
N GLU A 33 -1.24 -22.89 4.32
CA GLU A 33 -2.39 -22.02 4.10
C GLU A 33 -2.16 -21.19 2.83
N PHE A 34 -3.19 -21.11 1.99
CA PHE A 34 -3.15 -20.37 0.74
C PHE A 34 -4.03 -19.12 0.83
N ILE A 35 -3.41 -17.96 0.61
CA ILE A 35 -4.08 -16.67 0.55
C ILE A 35 -3.86 -16.08 -0.85
N GLU A 36 -4.94 -15.69 -1.51
CA GLU A 36 -4.89 -15.00 -2.79
C GLU A 36 -5.22 -13.53 -2.60
N THR A 37 -4.32 -12.65 -3.03
CA THR A 37 -4.58 -11.22 -3.13
C THR A 37 -4.84 -10.85 -4.58
N HIS A 38 -5.15 -9.58 -4.86
CA HIS A 38 -5.35 -9.11 -6.23
C HIS A 38 -4.09 -9.34 -7.09
N PHE A 39 -2.89 -9.04 -6.56
CA PHE A 39 -1.63 -9.09 -7.31
C PHE A 39 -0.72 -10.29 -7.03
N ALA A 40 -0.99 -11.08 -5.99
CA ALA A 40 -0.11 -12.15 -5.55
C ALA A 40 -0.85 -13.34 -4.94
N CYS A 41 -0.11 -14.42 -4.79
CA CYS A 41 -0.46 -15.61 -4.02
C CYS A 41 0.52 -15.73 -2.85
N VAL A 42 0.01 -15.83 -1.63
CA VAL A 42 0.80 -16.01 -0.40
C VAL A 42 0.59 -17.42 0.14
N PHE A 43 1.68 -18.11 0.46
CA PHE A 43 1.69 -19.46 0.99
C PHE A 43 2.30 -19.44 2.39
N LEU A 44 1.47 -19.64 3.43
CA LEU A 44 1.93 -19.69 4.82
C LEU A 44 2.32 -21.12 5.16
N ALA A 45 3.63 -21.37 5.19
CA ALA A 45 4.25 -22.68 5.31
C ALA A 45 4.99 -22.78 6.66
N GLY A 46 4.26 -23.17 7.72
CA GLY A 46 4.79 -23.20 9.09
C GLY A 46 5.20 -21.79 9.56
N ARG A 47 6.49 -21.61 9.89
CA ARG A 47 7.04 -20.33 10.39
C ARG A 47 7.33 -19.28 9.29
N TYR A 48 7.16 -19.64 8.02
CA TYR A 48 7.51 -18.80 6.88
C TYR A 48 6.28 -18.51 6.00
N ALA A 49 6.36 -17.41 5.28
CA ALA A 49 5.44 -17.05 4.21
C ALA A 49 6.23 -16.89 2.90
N TYR A 50 5.63 -17.29 1.78
CA TYR A 50 6.19 -17.15 0.44
C TYR A 50 5.18 -16.41 -0.43
N LYS A 51 5.58 -15.29 -1.03
CA LYS A 51 4.72 -14.49 -1.92
C LYS A 51 5.16 -14.68 -3.37
N LEU A 52 4.23 -15.13 -4.21
CA LEU A 52 4.38 -15.27 -5.66
C LEU A 52 3.52 -14.22 -6.36
N LYS A 53 4.11 -13.34 -7.15
CA LYS A 53 3.35 -12.35 -7.93
C LYS A 53 2.61 -13.01 -9.09
N LYS A 54 1.36 -12.60 -9.35
CA LYS A 54 0.56 -13.10 -10.48
C LYS A 54 1.08 -12.54 -11.80
N PRO A 55 0.99 -13.28 -12.92
CA PRO A 55 1.44 -12.81 -14.23
C PRO A 55 0.41 -11.87 -14.87
N ILE A 56 0.21 -10.69 -14.27
CA ILE A 56 -0.84 -9.74 -14.68
C ILE A 56 -0.24 -8.39 -15.06
N ARG A 57 -1.01 -7.62 -15.83
CA ARG A 57 -0.76 -6.20 -16.10
C ARG A 57 -2.01 -5.43 -15.70
N PHE A 58 -1.84 -4.45 -14.83
CA PHE A 58 -2.94 -3.68 -14.27
C PHE A 58 -2.49 -2.24 -14.01
N TYR A 59 -2.99 -1.29 -14.79
CA TYR A 59 -2.56 0.11 -14.77
C TYR A 59 -1.03 0.26 -14.85
N GLU A 60 -0.39 0.78 -13.80
CA GLU A 60 1.07 1.00 -13.73
C GLU A 60 1.87 -0.27 -13.41
N ILE A 61 1.19 -1.37 -13.06
CA ILE A 61 1.81 -2.64 -12.67
C ILE A 61 1.95 -3.54 -13.89
N ASP A 62 3.17 -4.03 -14.14
CA ASP A 62 3.44 -5.05 -15.17
C ASP A 62 4.26 -6.21 -14.58
N PHE A 63 3.59 -7.33 -14.31
CA PHE A 63 4.17 -8.57 -13.81
C PHE A 63 4.15 -9.68 -14.88
N THR A 64 4.02 -9.34 -16.17
CA THR A 64 3.76 -10.33 -17.23
C THR A 64 4.92 -11.29 -17.46
N THR A 65 6.18 -10.83 -17.32
CA THR A 65 7.38 -11.67 -17.50
C THR A 65 8.00 -12.10 -16.17
N VAL A 66 8.79 -13.19 -16.21
CA VAL A 66 9.52 -13.69 -15.03
C VAL A 66 10.55 -12.65 -14.56
N GLU A 67 11.19 -11.96 -15.49
CA GLU A 67 12.20 -10.92 -15.23
C GLU A 67 11.57 -9.71 -14.57
N LEU A 68 10.38 -9.28 -15.00
CA LEU A 68 9.65 -8.20 -14.32
C LEU A 68 9.26 -8.60 -12.90
N ARG A 69 8.73 -9.82 -12.72
CA ARG A 69 8.40 -10.33 -11.37
C ARG A 69 9.62 -10.43 -10.47
N ARG A 70 10.80 -10.76 -11.00
CA ARG A 70 12.08 -10.70 -10.28
C ARG A 70 12.34 -9.29 -9.75
N THR A 71 12.36 -8.31 -10.65
CA THR A 71 12.62 -6.90 -10.31
C THR A 71 11.67 -6.42 -9.22
N TYR A 72 10.38 -6.74 -9.32
CA TYR A 72 9.41 -6.34 -8.31
C TYR A 72 9.53 -7.11 -6.99
N CYS A 73 9.98 -8.37 -7.00
CA CYS A 73 10.31 -9.09 -5.75
C CYS A 73 11.53 -8.46 -5.06
N GLU A 74 12.56 -8.08 -5.83
CA GLU A 74 13.77 -7.41 -5.32
C GLU A 74 13.45 -6.00 -4.79
N LEU A 75 12.59 -5.25 -5.48
CA LEU A 75 12.07 -3.96 -5.01
C LEU A 75 11.25 -4.13 -3.73
N GLU A 76 10.28 -5.03 -3.70
CA GLU A 76 9.48 -5.30 -2.50
C GLU A 76 10.37 -5.64 -1.31
N PHE A 77 11.35 -6.54 -1.48
CA PHE A 77 12.31 -6.87 -0.45
C PHE A 77 13.08 -5.63 0.03
N THR A 78 13.68 -4.89 -0.89
CA THR A 78 14.52 -3.71 -0.57
C THR A 78 13.74 -2.60 0.13
N LEU A 79 12.51 -2.33 -0.32
CA LEU A 79 11.64 -1.30 0.24
C LEU A 79 11.17 -1.67 1.65
N ASN A 80 10.73 -2.91 1.83
CA ASN A 80 10.18 -3.33 3.11
C ASN A 80 11.25 -3.57 4.19
N MET A 81 12.49 -3.89 3.82
CA MET A 81 13.61 -3.96 4.79
C MET A 81 13.80 -2.67 5.61
N ARG A 82 13.30 -1.52 5.12
CA ARG A 82 13.41 -0.22 5.81
C ARG A 82 12.59 -0.14 7.10
N LEU A 83 11.47 -0.85 7.16
CA LEU A 83 10.48 -0.81 8.24
C LEU A 83 10.09 -2.20 8.78
N ALA A 84 10.48 -3.28 8.10
CA ALA A 84 10.13 -4.66 8.43
C ALA A 84 11.32 -5.63 8.27
N GLU A 85 12.52 -5.22 8.72
CA GLU A 85 13.75 -6.02 8.62
C GLU A 85 13.66 -7.41 9.28
N ALA A 86 12.84 -7.57 10.33
CA ALA A 86 12.65 -8.86 10.99
C ALA A 86 11.63 -9.76 10.27
N VAL A 87 10.96 -9.25 9.24
CA VAL A 87 9.96 -10.00 8.45
C VAL A 87 10.57 -10.55 7.17
N TYR A 88 11.30 -9.74 6.42
CA TYR A 88 11.78 -10.12 5.09
C TYR A 88 13.10 -10.89 5.18
N ILE A 89 13.16 -12.06 4.55
CA ILE A 89 14.32 -12.98 4.64
C ILE A 89 15.15 -12.94 3.37
N ALA A 90 14.53 -13.18 2.21
CA ALA A 90 15.21 -13.23 0.92
C ALA A 90 14.24 -13.21 -0.27
N VAL A 91 14.76 -12.90 -1.46
CA VAL A 91 14.13 -13.25 -2.73
C VAL A 91 14.72 -14.58 -3.20
N VAL A 92 13.86 -15.58 -3.42
CA VAL A 92 14.27 -16.96 -3.76
C VAL A 92 13.70 -17.39 -5.12
N PRO A 93 14.45 -18.15 -5.93
CA PRO A 93 13.96 -18.63 -7.22
C PRO A 93 12.98 -19.79 -7.04
N LEU A 94 12.00 -19.85 -7.93
CA LEU A 94 11.25 -21.08 -8.22
C LEU A 94 11.88 -21.71 -9.47
N LEU A 95 12.40 -22.92 -9.31
CA LEU A 95 13.15 -23.64 -10.32
C LEU A 95 12.35 -24.81 -10.88
N SER A 96 12.56 -25.12 -12.16
CA SER A 96 12.14 -26.36 -12.80
C SER A 96 13.35 -27.23 -13.10
N THR A 97 13.36 -28.46 -12.57
CA THR A 97 14.40 -29.47 -12.85
C THR A 97 14.07 -30.32 -14.09
N GLY A 98 13.03 -29.95 -14.84
CA GLY A 98 12.47 -30.74 -15.94
C GLY A 98 11.54 -31.88 -15.50
N LYS A 99 11.67 -32.37 -14.26
CA LYS A 99 10.78 -33.39 -13.68
C LYS A 99 9.84 -32.84 -12.60
N THR A 100 10.31 -31.90 -11.81
CA THR A 100 9.56 -31.27 -10.72
C THR A 100 9.94 -29.79 -10.56
N LEU A 101 9.14 -29.06 -9.80
CA LEU A 101 9.51 -27.76 -9.29
C LEU A 101 10.27 -27.88 -7.96
N THR A 102 11.07 -26.88 -7.64
CA THR A 102 11.79 -26.74 -6.36
C THR A 102 12.07 -25.28 -6.04
N ILE A 103 12.13 -24.95 -4.75
CA ILE A 103 12.62 -23.64 -4.25
C ILE A 103 14.04 -23.75 -3.66
N ASP A 104 14.64 -24.94 -3.69
CA ASP A 104 16.02 -25.16 -3.27
C ASP A 104 16.97 -24.74 -4.39
N SER A 105 17.68 -23.63 -4.17
CA SER A 105 18.65 -23.10 -5.11
C SER A 105 19.82 -24.06 -5.39
N ALA A 106 20.12 -25.00 -4.47
CA ALA A 106 21.18 -25.96 -4.66
C ALA A 106 20.82 -27.09 -5.65
N ALA A 107 19.52 -27.32 -5.89
CA ALA A 107 19.05 -28.37 -6.79
C ALA A 107 19.33 -28.09 -8.27
N GLY A 108 19.68 -26.85 -8.63
CA GLY A 108 19.83 -26.40 -10.01
C GLY A 108 18.52 -26.40 -10.80
N GLY A 109 18.61 -26.15 -12.11
CA GLY A 109 17.47 -26.10 -13.01
C GLY A 109 17.18 -24.71 -13.57
N THR A 110 16.11 -24.60 -14.36
CA THR A 110 15.72 -23.36 -15.02
C THR A 110 14.83 -22.54 -14.10
N ILE A 111 15.12 -21.26 -13.92
CA ILE A 111 14.26 -20.33 -13.18
C ILE A 111 12.95 -20.16 -13.95
N VAL A 112 11.84 -20.45 -13.27
CA VAL A 112 10.49 -20.29 -13.83
C VAL A 112 9.69 -19.21 -13.14
N ASP A 113 10.08 -18.79 -11.93
CA ASP A 113 9.54 -17.61 -11.24
C ASP A 113 10.41 -17.18 -10.05
N TRP A 114 9.96 -16.15 -9.34
CA TRP A 114 10.60 -15.66 -8.11
C TRP A 114 9.58 -15.53 -6.97
N LEU A 115 10.05 -15.72 -5.75
CA LEU A 115 9.26 -15.64 -4.52
C LEU A 115 9.93 -14.69 -3.53
N VAL A 116 9.13 -13.91 -2.82
CA VAL A 116 9.60 -13.21 -1.61
C VAL A 116 9.37 -14.12 -0.41
N LYS A 117 10.45 -14.51 0.28
CA LYS A 117 10.42 -15.32 1.49
C LYS A 117 10.43 -14.42 2.72
N MET A 118 9.48 -14.64 3.61
CA MET A 118 9.26 -13.85 4.82
C MET A 118 9.01 -14.76 6.03
N HIS A 119 9.13 -14.20 7.23
CA HIS A 119 8.54 -14.80 8.43
C HIS A 119 7.01 -14.69 8.36
N ARG A 120 6.31 -15.75 8.77
CA ARG A 120 4.85 -15.72 8.91
C ARG A 120 4.50 -14.77 10.06
N LEU A 121 3.62 -13.81 9.79
CA LEU A 121 3.15 -12.86 10.80
C LEU A 121 1.93 -13.42 11.55
N PRO A 122 1.85 -13.25 12.89
CA PRO A 122 0.68 -13.61 13.66
C PRO A 122 -0.46 -12.62 13.37
N ARG A 123 -1.54 -13.10 12.72
CA ARG A 123 -2.66 -12.30 12.24
C ARG A 123 -3.33 -11.49 13.35
N GLU A 124 -3.40 -12.06 14.54
CA GLU A 124 -3.99 -11.49 15.76
C GLU A 124 -3.20 -10.31 16.34
N ARG A 125 -1.97 -10.08 15.88
CA ARG A 125 -1.13 -8.92 16.25
C ARG A 125 -1.11 -7.82 15.19
N MET A 126 -1.71 -8.04 14.04
CA MET A 126 -1.84 -7.00 13.02
C MET A 126 -2.77 -5.89 13.54
N LEU A 127 -2.46 -4.63 13.22
CA LEU A 127 -3.15 -3.46 13.78
C LEU A 127 -4.65 -3.49 13.48
N ASP A 128 -5.07 -3.95 12.30
CA ASP A 128 -6.48 -4.12 11.94
C ASP A 128 -7.21 -5.16 12.80
N ALA A 129 -6.61 -6.33 13.07
CA ALA A 129 -7.20 -7.34 13.96
C ALA A 129 -7.21 -6.87 15.41
N ARG A 130 -6.13 -6.23 15.86
CA ARG A 130 -6.03 -5.67 17.21
C ARG A 130 -7.06 -4.56 17.43
N ALA A 131 -7.24 -3.71 16.42
CA ALA A 131 -8.24 -2.66 16.41
C ALA A 131 -9.67 -3.22 16.55
N ALA A 132 -9.97 -4.34 15.89
CA ALA A 132 -11.26 -5.02 15.99
C ALA A 132 -11.44 -5.76 17.33
N ALA A 133 -10.35 -6.22 17.96
CA ALA A 133 -10.40 -6.97 19.22
C ALA A 133 -10.56 -6.09 20.47
N GLY A 134 -10.23 -4.80 20.40
CA GLY A 134 -10.42 -3.85 21.50
C GLY A 134 -9.41 -2.70 21.53
N PRO A 135 -9.28 -2.02 22.68
CA PRO A 135 -8.34 -0.93 22.85
C PRO A 135 -6.89 -1.37 22.60
N ILE A 136 -6.09 -0.45 22.05
CA ILE A 136 -4.66 -0.65 21.82
C ILE A 136 -3.90 0.12 22.89
N GLY A 137 -2.82 -0.46 23.40
CA GLY A 137 -2.01 0.22 24.43
C GLY A 137 -1.34 1.47 23.87
N GLN A 138 -1.33 2.56 24.64
CA GLN A 138 -0.70 3.82 24.23
C GLN A 138 0.78 3.64 23.87
N GLU A 139 1.51 2.79 24.61
CA GLU A 139 2.92 2.51 24.34
C GLU A 139 3.13 1.78 23.01
N GLU A 140 2.27 0.82 22.67
CA GLU A 140 2.35 0.11 21.37
C GLU A 140 2.17 1.09 20.19
N LEU A 141 1.25 2.05 20.36
CA LEU A 141 1.00 3.07 19.35
C LEU A 141 2.12 4.11 19.27
N ARG A 142 2.68 4.49 20.43
CA ARG A 142 3.85 5.37 20.51
C ARG A 142 5.05 4.76 19.81
N GLU A 143 5.34 3.47 20.02
CA GLU A 143 6.44 2.77 19.34
C GLU A 143 6.24 2.71 17.82
N LEU A 144 5.01 2.49 17.35
CA LEU A 144 4.67 2.55 15.92
C LEU A 144 4.98 3.93 15.33
N VAL A 145 4.47 4.99 15.96
CA VAL A 145 4.65 6.35 15.46
C VAL A 145 6.10 6.80 15.57
N ALA A 146 6.80 6.44 16.65
CA ALA A 146 8.23 6.71 16.82
C ALA A 146 9.06 6.07 15.71
N LYS A 147 8.76 4.81 15.35
CA LYS A 147 9.44 4.13 14.24
C LYS A 147 9.21 4.83 12.89
N LEU A 148 7.97 5.26 12.61
CA LEU A 148 7.64 6.00 11.39
C LEU A 148 8.36 7.35 11.34
N VAL A 149 8.33 8.13 12.43
CA VAL A 149 9.02 9.42 12.51
C VAL A 149 10.53 9.25 12.34
N ALA A 150 11.13 8.26 12.99
CA ALA A 150 12.55 7.95 12.84
C ALA A 150 12.91 7.55 11.39
N TYR A 151 12.02 6.80 10.72
CA TYR A 151 12.16 6.49 9.30
C TYR A 151 12.08 7.74 8.43
N TYR A 152 11.08 8.60 8.62
CA TYR A 152 10.91 9.83 7.85
C TYR A 152 12.10 10.78 7.97
N ALA A 153 12.73 10.85 9.16
CA ALA A 153 13.90 11.68 9.38
C ALA A 153 15.11 11.31 8.50
N ARG A 154 15.23 10.01 8.15
CA ARG A 154 16.34 9.45 7.35
C ARG A 154 15.95 9.06 5.92
N ALA A 155 14.66 9.10 5.58
CA ALA A 155 14.18 8.73 4.26
C ALA A 155 14.73 9.68 3.18
N HIS A 156 14.84 9.16 1.95
CA HIS A 156 15.23 9.98 0.81
C HIS A 156 14.21 11.11 0.61
N ARG A 157 14.68 12.35 0.48
CA ARG A 157 13.81 13.51 0.28
C ARG A 157 13.63 13.77 -1.21
N ALA A 158 12.42 14.14 -1.62
CA ALA A 158 12.18 14.54 -2.99
C ALA A 158 13.07 15.74 -3.37
N ALA A 159 13.69 15.68 -4.54
CA ALA A 159 14.46 16.79 -5.09
C ALA A 159 13.55 17.80 -5.84
N TRP A 160 12.38 18.09 -5.26
CA TRP A 160 11.40 19.02 -5.82
C TRP A 160 11.54 20.39 -5.18
N ASP A 161 11.20 21.43 -5.91
CA ASP A 161 10.93 22.74 -5.31
C ASP A 161 9.45 22.88 -4.94
N GLY A 162 9.11 23.96 -4.23
CA GLY A 162 7.72 24.24 -3.83
C GLY A 162 6.75 24.31 -5.03
N PRO A 163 7.06 25.09 -6.08
CA PRO A 163 6.23 25.14 -7.29
C PRO A 163 6.07 23.80 -8.00
N GLU A 164 7.09 22.95 -8.05
CA GLU A 164 7.00 21.59 -8.60
C GLU A 164 6.07 20.73 -7.77
N TYR A 165 6.18 20.78 -6.44
CA TYR A 165 5.28 20.04 -5.56
C TYR A 165 3.81 20.45 -5.79
N LEU A 166 3.51 21.75 -5.87
CA LEU A 166 2.17 22.24 -6.18
C LEU A 166 1.65 21.75 -7.53
N ARG A 167 2.46 21.85 -8.59
CA ARG A 167 2.09 21.35 -9.94
C ARG A 167 1.78 19.86 -9.92
N ARG A 168 2.52 19.07 -9.15
CA ARG A 168 2.27 17.62 -8.99
C ARG A 168 0.95 17.37 -8.30
N LEU A 169 0.69 18.03 -7.17
CA LEU A 169 -0.58 17.88 -6.45
C LEU A 169 -1.78 18.23 -7.34
N GLU A 170 -1.67 19.31 -8.14
CA GLU A 170 -2.72 19.74 -9.08
C GLU A 170 -2.92 18.72 -10.22
N LEU A 171 -1.83 18.22 -10.82
CA LEU A 171 -1.88 17.21 -11.88
C LEU A 171 -2.55 15.93 -11.37
N GLU A 172 -2.14 15.43 -10.21
CA GLU A 172 -2.72 14.23 -9.63
C GLU A 172 -4.20 14.41 -9.28
N THR A 173 -4.60 15.58 -8.78
CA THR A 173 -6.02 15.89 -8.51
C THR A 173 -6.85 15.89 -9.81
N ARG A 174 -6.33 16.45 -10.91
CA ARG A 174 -6.99 16.39 -12.22
C ARG A 174 -7.04 14.98 -12.82
N GLN A 175 -5.97 14.21 -12.65
CA GLN A 175 -5.91 12.82 -13.09
C GLN A 175 -6.95 11.99 -12.34
N ARG A 176 -6.97 12.07 -10.99
CA ARG A 176 -7.97 11.38 -10.16
C ARG A 176 -9.40 11.78 -10.50
N ARG A 177 -9.66 13.06 -10.81
CA ARG A 177 -10.96 13.51 -11.33
C ARG A 177 -11.34 12.74 -12.59
N THR A 178 -10.45 12.74 -13.58
CA THR A 178 -10.70 12.10 -14.89
C THR A 178 -10.98 10.61 -14.72
N GLU A 179 -10.19 9.94 -13.89
CA GLU A 179 -10.33 8.51 -13.66
C GLU A 179 -11.60 8.15 -12.88
N LEU A 180 -11.98 8.90 -11.85
CA LEU A 180 -13.22 8.65 -11.12
C LEU A 180 -14.46 8.91 -11.98
N LEU A 181 -14.45 9.96 -12.80
CA LEU A 181 -15.57 10.27 -13.72
C LEU A 181 -15.75 9.19 -14.79
N ALA A 182 -14.71 8.40 -15.12
CA ALA A 182 -14.87 7.24 -15.98
C ALA A 182 -15.82 6.16 -15.40
N TYR A 183 -16.06 6.19 -14.09
CA TYR A 183 -16.97 5.30 -13.36
C TYR A 183 -18.30 5.97 -12.96
N GLU A 184 -18.60 7.17 -13.47
CA GLU A 184 -19.82 7.93 -13.10
C GLU A 184 -21.11 7.12 -13.34
N SER A 185 -21.15 6.28 -14.38
CA SER A 185 -22.30 5.41 -14.65
C SER A 185 -22.54 4.34 -13.57
N SER A 186 -21.49 3.92 -12.87
CA SER A 186 -21.57 2.95 -11.77
C SER A 186 -21.75 3.61 -10.41
N LEU A 187 -21.16 4.80 -10.22
CA LEU A 187 -21.27 5.58 -9.00
C LEU A 187 -22.58 6.37 -8.90
N GLY A 188 -23.22 6.69 -10.03
CA GLY A 188 -24.35 7.62 -10.04
C GLY A 188 -23.96 9.01 -9.54
N GLU A 189 -24.89 9.70 -8.91
CA GLU A 189 -24.66 11.05 -8.38
C GLU A 189 -23.65 11.03 -7.22
N CYS A 190 -22.51 11.68 -7.41
CA CYS A 190 -21.43 11.71 -6.43
C CYS A 190 -20.68 13.05 -6.42
N PRO A 191 -20.11 13.46 -5.28
CA PRO A 191 -19.56 14.82 -5.11
C PRO A 191 -18.15 15.00 -5.71
N ILE A 192 -17.75 14.24 -6.74
CA ILE A 192 -16.38 14.25 -7.30
C ILE A 192 -15.95 15.68 -7.68
N GLU A 193 -16.80 16.40 -8.41
CA GLU A 193 -16.49 17.77 -8.86
C GLU A 193 -16.31 18.74 -7.69
N ARG A 194 -17.15 18.62 -6.65
CA ARG A 194 -17.07 19.47 -5.45
C ARG A 194 -15.78 19.21 -4.68
N ILE A 195 -15.40 17.94 -4.55
CA ILE A 195 -14.14 17.55 -3.90
C ILE A 195 -12.95 18.12 -4.67
N VAL A 196 -12.94 17.96 -6.01
CA VAL A 196 -11.85 18.44 -6.86
C VAL A 196 -11.75 19.96 -6.82
N ALA A 197 -12.88 20.67 -6.93
CA ALA A 197 -12.91 22.12 -6.84
C ALA A 197 -12.32 22.60 -5.51
N GLY A 198 -12.73 22.00 -4.38
CA GLY A 198 -12.19 22.33 -3.06
C GLY A 198 -10.69 22.02 -2.93
N GLN A 199 -10.23 20.88 -3.46
CA GLN A 199 -8.80 20.55 -3.44
C GLN A 199 -7.97 21.54 -4.27
N VAL A 200 -8.45 21.94 -5.45
CA VAL A 200 -7.79 22.94 -6.29
C VAL A 200 -7.77 24.32 -5.61
N GLU A 201 -8.88 24.72 -4.98
CA GLU A 201 -8.95 25.95 -4.19
C GLU A 201 -7.95 25.92 -3.03
N PHE A 202 -7.87 24.81 -2.30
CA PHE A 202 -6.91 24.65 -1.22
C PHE A 202 -5.46 24.82 -1.70
N LEU A 203 -5.11 24.23 -2.84
CA LEU A 203 -3.78 24.38 -3.44
C LEU A 203 -3.45 25.85 -3.76
N GLN A 204 -4.45 26.66 -4.12
CA GLN A 204 -4.28 28.09 -4.40
C GLN A 204 -4.15 28.91 -3.11
N VAL A 205 -5.06 28.70 -2.15
CA VAL A 205 -5.13 29.47 -0.89
C VAL A 205 -3.94 29.15 0.02
N PHE A 206 -3.55 27.87 0.11
CA PHE A 206 -2.50 27.38 0.99
C PHE A 206 -1.18 27.08 0.26
N ALA A 207 -0.97 27.66 -0.93
CA ALA A 207 0.23 27.46 -1.74
C ALA A 207 1.52 27.66 -0.93
N LYS A 208 1.61 28.73 -0.13
CA LYS A 208 2.78 29.03 0.70
C LYS A 208 3.03 28.01 1.80
N THR A 209 1.98 27.45 2.38
CA THR A 209 2.10 26.37 3.37
C THR A 209 2.70 25.13 2.72
N LEU A 210 2.20 24.72 1.55
CA LEU A 210 2.68 23.56 0.80
C LEU A 210 4.11 23.75 0.27
N GLU A 211 4.45 24.94 -0.23
CA GLU A 211 5.83 25.28 -0.62
C GLU A 211 6.79 25.18 0.58
N ALA A 212 6.35 25.64 1.76
CA ALA A 212 7.14 25.54 2.99
C ALA A 212 7.35 24.08 3.45
N ARG A 213 6.39 23.18 3.22
CA ARG A 213 6.57 21.73 3.45
C ARG A 213 7.75 21.20 2.64
N CYS A 214 7.79 21.55 1.35
CA CYS A 214 8.85 21.14 0.44
C CYS A 214 10.21 21.71 0.87
N ALA A 215 10.27 23.01 1.18
CA ALA A 215 11.49 23.66 1.68
C ALA A 215 12.01 23.08 3.01
N ALA A 216 11.09 22.61 3.87
CA ALA A 216 11.43 21.90 5.11
C ALA A 216 11.80 20.42 4.88
N GLY A 217 11.87 19.97 3.63
CA GLY A 217 12.24 18.61 3.26
C GLY A 217 11.20 17.56 3.65
N ARG A 218 9.93 17.95 3.85
CA ARG A 218 8.89 17.06 4.37
C ARG A 218 8.33 16.06 3.35
N ILE A 219 8.73 16.21 2.09
CA ILE A 219 8.37 15.26 1.03
C ILE A 219 9.45 14.19 0.94
N VAL A 220 9.11 12.95 1.29
CA VAL A 220 10.05 11.83 1.43
C VAL A 220 9.58 10.60 0.68
N ASP A 221 10.50 9.67 0.37
CA ASP A 221 10.19 8.31 -0.10
C ASP A 221 9.58 7.52 1.07
N ALA A 222 8.29 7.75 1.27
CA ALA A 222 7.41 7.17 2.28
C ALA A 222 7.11 5.69 2.00
N HIS A 223 6.20 5.09 2.76
CA HIS A 223 5.61 3.78 2.49
C HIS A 223 4.71 3.79 1.26
N GLY A 224 3.97 4.88 1.05
CA GLY A 224 3.03 5.05 -0.07
C GLY A 224 1.70 4.32 0.09
N ASP A 225 1.64 3.27 0.90
CA ASP A 225 0.43 2.47 1.16
C ASP A 225 0.23 2.06 2.63
N LEU A 226 0.39 3.02 3.54
CA LEU A 226 0.43 2.76 5.00
C LEU A 226 -0.98 2.49 5.57
N ARG A 227 -1.34 1.22 5.76
CA ARG A 227 -2.65 0.78 6.24
C ARG A 227 -2.58 -0.13 7.49
N PRO A 228 -3.64 -0.21 8.30
CA PRO A 228 -3.67 -1.04 9.50
C PRO A 228 -3.33 -2.52 9.26
N GLU A 229 -3.81 -3.12 8.17
CA GLU A 229 -3.53 -4.52 7.84
C GLU A 229 -2.07 -4.80 7.45
N HIS A 230 -1.25 -3.75 7.31
CA HIS A 230 0.17 -3.83 6.97
C HIS A 230 1.08 -3.67 8.19
N ILE A 231 0.52 -3.45 9.38
CA ILE A 231 1.28 -3.11 10.58
C ILE A 231 1.16 -4.22 11.60
N LEU A 232 2.27 -4.89 11.92
CA LEU A 232 2.37 -5.80 13.05
C LEU A 232 2.78 -5.04 14.31
N LEU A 233 1.94 -5.03 15.33
CA LEU A 233 2.23 -4.39 16.62
C LEU A 233 3.20 -5.21 17.48
N GLY A 234 3.97 -4.53 18.33
CA GLY A 234 4.90 -5.08 19.32
C GLY A 234 5.98 -4.07 19.69
N GLU A 235 6.95 -4.48 20.53
CA GLU A 235 8.08 -3.63 20.95
C GLU A 235 8.92 -3.09 19.78
N ASN A 236 9.00 -3.83 18.67
CA ASN A 236 9.54 -3.35 17.40
C ASN A 236 8.49 -3.60 16.31
N PRO A 237 7.58 -2.65 16.06
CA PRO A 237 6.47 -2.85 15.12
C PRO A 237 7.03 -3.06 13.71
N GLN A 238 6.42 -3.94 12.92
CA GLN A 238 6.87 -4.22 11.55
C GLN A 238 5.84 -3.70 10.56
N ILE A 239 6.24 -2.85 9.62
CA ILE A 239 5.35 -2.29 8.59
C ILE A 239 5.75 -2.87 7.23
N ILE A 240 4.84 -3.64 6.63
CA ILE A 240 5.06 -4.42 5.40
C ILE A 240 4.25 -3.87 4.22
N ASP A 241 4.47 -4.43 3.03
CA ASP A 241 3.72 -4.10 1.80
C ASP A 241 3.86 -2.62 1.37
N CYS A 242 5.07 -2.07 1.51
CA CYS A 242 5.46 -0.78 0.94
C CYS A 242 5.29 -0.77 -0.58
N LEU A 243 4.67 0.28 -1.12
CA LEU A 243 4.23 0.38 -2.51
C LEU A 243 5.42 0.25 -3.47
N GLU A 244 5.57 -0.86 -4.18
CA GLU A 244 6.79 -1.16 -4.93
C GLU A 244 6.82 -0.63 -6.37
N PHE A 245 5.67 -0.31 -6.95
CA PHE A 245 5.54 -0.08 -8.38
C PHE A 245 5.67 1.37 -8.85
N SER A 246 5.55 2.34 -7.96
CA SER A 246 5.68 3.75 -8.32
C SER A 246 6.38 4.55 -7.22
N ALA A 247 7.64 4.91 -7.48
CA ALA A 247 8.37 5.80 -6.59
C ALA A 247 7.69 7.17 -6.48
N ALA A 248 7.06 7.66 -7.56
CA ALA A 248 6.33 8.91 -7.54
C ALA A 248 5.15 8.88 -6.54
N LEU A 249 4.41 7.76 -6.47
CA LEU A 249 3.32 7.60 -5.51
C LEU A 249 3.79 7.42 -4.06
N ARG A 250 5.06 7.04 -3.84
CA ARG A 250 5.70 7.00 -2.52
C ARG A 250 6.32 8.34 -2.11
N LEU A 251 6.56 9.28 -3.03
CA LEU A 251 7.10 10.58 -2.67
C LEU A 251 6.00 11.46 -2.08
N LEU A 252 5.81 11.34 -0.78
CA LEU A 252 4.70 11.92 -0.04
C LEU A 252 5.18 12.86 1.04
N ASP A 253 4.31 13.80 1.37
CA ASP A 253 4.44 14.54 2.59
C ASP A 253 4.27 13.62 3.81
N THR A 254 5.14 13.72 4.82
CA THR A 254 5.09 12.84 6.00
C THR A 254 3.77 12.96 6.78
N ALA A 255 3.15 14.14 6.79
CA ALA A 255 1.84 14.31 7.40
C ALA A 255 0.73 13.70 6.53
N GLU A 256 0.87 13.73 5.20
CA GLU A 256 -0.08 13.07 4.29
C GLU A 256 -0.10 11.55 4.47
N GLU A 257 1.06 10.94 4.67
CA GLU A 257 1.17 9.52 4.97
C GLU A 257 0.53 9.14 6.30
N ILE A 258 0.73 9.95 7.34
CA ILE A 258 0.10 9.73 8.65
C ILE A 258 -1.43 9.89 8.57
N MET A 259 -1.91 10.88 7.82
CA MET A 259 -3.35 11.03 7.60
C MET A 259 -3.94 9.88 6.80
N PHE A 260 -3.14 9.21 5.96
CA PHE A 260 -3.63 8.01 5.30
C PHE A 260 -3.88 6.87 6.29
N LEU A 261 -2.95 6.63 7.21
CA LEU A 261 -3.13 5.63 8.27
C LEU A 261 -4.30 5.99 9.19
N ALA A 262 -4.42 7.26 9.58
CA ALA A 262 -5.52 7.75 10.40
C ALA A 262 -6.88 7.53 9.71
N LEU A 263 -6.99 7.89 8.43
CA LEU A 263 -8.19 7.65 7.62
C LEU A 263 -8.59 6.17 7.60
N GLU A 264 -7.65 5.26 7.38
CA GLU A 264 -7.94 3.83 7.35
C GLU A 264 -8.27 3.27 8.76
N CYS A 265 -7.73 3.85 9.84
CA CYS A 265 -8.17 3.52 11.21
C CYS A 265 -9.62 3.94 11.45
N GLU A 266 -10.04 5.12 10.98
CA GLU A 266 -11.44 5.52 11.06
C GLU A 266 -12.37 4.62 10.23
N GLN A 267 -11.89 4.02 9.14
CA GLN A 267 -12.65 3.03 8.36
C GLN A 267 -12.85 1.71 9.11
N LEU A 268 -12.08 1.49 10.17
CA LEU A 268 -12.25 0.39 11.12
C LEU A 268 -13.09 0.82 12.34
N ASP A 269 -13.80 1.94 12.26
CA ASP A 269 -14.56 2.55 13.37
C ASP A 269 -13.67 2.92 14.58
N ARG A 270 -12.38 3.20 14.33
CA ARG A 270 -11.39 3.56 15.37
C ARG A 270 -10.88 4.99 15.22
N ALA A 271 -11.80 5.95 15.36
CA ALA A 271 -11.47 7.37 15.39
C ALA A 271 -10.55 7.75 16.57
N ASP A 272 -10.60 7.01 17.67
CA ASP A 272 -9.67 7.14 18.79
C ASP A 272 -8.21 6.91 18.35
N LEU A 273 -7.96 5.86 17.54
CA LEU A 273 -6.63 5.58 16.99
C LEU A 273 -6.18 6.67 16.02
N ALA A 274 -7.09 7.14 15.17
CA ALA A 274 -6.79 8.22 14.23
C ALA A 274 -6.32 9.50 14.95
N HIS A 275 -7.03 9.89 16.02
CA HIS A 275 -6.64 11.04 16.85
C HIS A 275 -5.31 10.82 17.57
N GLU A 276 -5.11 9.64 18.18
CA GLU A 276 -3.90 9.35 18.95
C GLU A 276 -2.66 9.26 18.06
N ILE A 277 -2.74 8.60 16.89
CA ILE A 277 -1.66 8.56 15.90
C ILE A 277 -1.27 9.97 15.47
N THR A 278 -2.26 10.82 15.18
CA THR A 278 -2.03 12.20 14.75
C THR A 278 -1.37 13.04 15.85
N ALA A 279 -1.82 12.87 17.10
CA ALA A 279 -1.25 13.56 18.27
C ALA A 279 0.21 13.13 18.51
N LEU A 280 0.47 11.82 18.53
CA LEU A 280 1.81 11.26 18.68
C LEU A 280 2.73 11.69 17.54
N TYR A 281 2.23 11.78 16.30
CA TYR A 281 3.04 12.25 15.18
C TYR A 281 3.49 13.69 15.42
N ARG A 282 2.57 14.60 15.78
CA ARG A 282 2.90 16.00 16.08
C ARG A 282 3.92 16.11 17.22
N GLU A 283 3.71 15.34 18.30
CA GLU A 283 4.58 15.30 19.46
C GLU A 283 6.00 14.83 19.10
N LEU A 284 6.11 13.65 18.49
CA LEU A 284 7.39 12.97 18.26
C LEU A 284 8.19 13.55 17.10
N SER A 285 7.52 14.07 16.06
CA SER A 285 8.18 14.66 14.89
C SER A 285 8.53 16.13 15.07
N GLY A 286 7.92 16.81 16.05
CA GLY A 286 7.96 18.27 16.19
C GLY A 286 7.34 19.02 14.99
N ASP A 287 6.57 18.33 14.16
CA ASP A 287 5.91 18.90 12.98
C ASP A 287 4.56 19.51 13.38
N PHE A 288 4.53 20.82 13.59
CA PHE A 288 3.33 21.58 13.95
C PHE A 288 2.42 21.85 12.74
N VAL A 289 2.04 20.77 12.05
CA VAL A 289 1.13 20.82 10.89
C VAL A 289 -0.28 21.26 11.30
N SER A 290 -0.84 22.25 10.60
CA SER A 290 -2.16 22.79 10.87
C SER A 290 -3.26 21.76 10.59
N GLN A 291 -4.41 21.91 11.25
CA GLN A 291 -5.55 21.02 11.02
C GLN A 291 -6.05 21.11 9.57
N ASN A 292 -6.11 22.32 9.00
CA ASN A 292 -6.49 22.52 7.60
C ASN A 292 -5.65 21.68 6.62
N LEU A 293 -4.33 21.58 6.86
CA LEU A 293 -3.46 20.78 5.99
C LEU A 293 -3.67 19.28 6.20
N LEU A 294 -3.88 18.83 7.44
CA LEU A 294 -4.23 17.43 7.71
C LEU A 294 -5.55 17.03 7.03
N ASP A 295 -6.57 17.87 7.11
CA ASP A 295 -7.88 17.62 6.50
C ASP A 295 -7.79 17.60 4.96
N PHE A 296 -6.98 18.48 4.37
CA PHE A 296 -6.67 18.43 2.93
C PHE A 296 -6.02 17.10 2.53
N TYR A 297 -5.03 16.62 3.29
CA TYR A 297 -4.39 15.34 3.03
C TYR A 297 -5.34 14.15 3.22
N SER A 298 -6.20 14.17 4.24
CA SER A 298 -7.28 13.19 4.40
C SER A 298 -8.21 13.18 3.20
N SER A 299 -8.62 14.34 2.69
CA SER A 299 -9.47 14.44 1.50
C SER A 299 -8.82 13.78 0.28
N ARG A 300 -7.54 14.07 0.04
CA ARG A 300 -6.78 13.47 -1.07
C ARG A 300 -6.71 11.96 -0.96
N ARG A 301 -6.39 11.43 0.23
CA ARG A 301 -6.25 9.98 0.45
C ARG A 301 -7.58 9.26 0.37
N ALA A 302 -8.65 9.85 0.88
CA ALA A 302 -10.00 9.32 0.72
C ALA A 302 -10.37 9.24 -0.77
N MET A 303 -10.06 10.26 -1.58
CA MET A 303 -10.29 10.21 -3.02
C MET A 303 -9.48 9.12 -3.73
N VAL A 304 -8.22 8.87 -3.31
CA VAL A 304 -7.42 7.73 -3.80
C VAL A 304 -8.09 6.40 -3.47
N ARG A 305 -8.62 6.23 -2.25
CA ARG A 305 -9.31 5.00 -1.85
C ARG A 305 -10.63 4.80 -2.58
N ALA A 306 -11.40 5.86 -2.81
CA ALA A 306 -12.59 5.79 -3.65
C ALA A 306 -12.26 5.28 -5.05
N LEU A 307 -11.19 5.81 -5.66
CA LEU A 307 -10.72 5.39 -6.98
C LEU A 307 -10.30 3.92 -6.99
N ILE A 308 -9.55 3.45 -5.99
CA ILE A 308 -9.16 2.04 -5.89
C ILE A 308 -10.41 1.14 -5.76
N CYS A 309 -11.41 1.55 -4.99
CA CYS A 309 -12.66 0.78 -4.85
C CYS A 309 -13.36 0.61 -6.21
N VAL A 310 -13.50 1.67 -7.01
CA VAL A 310 -14.18 1.56 -8.30
C VAL A 310 -13.35 0.88 -9.38
N ARG A 311 -12.01 0.92 -9.31
CA ARG A 311 -11.15 0.15 -10.22
C ARG A 311 -11.32 -1.35 -10.08
N HIS A 312 -11.76 -1.86 -8.92
CA HIS A 312 -12.10 -3.27 -8.80
C HIS A 312 -13.24 -3.67 -9.76
N LEU A 313 -14.12 -2.74 -10.15
CA LEU A 313 -15.24 -3.01 -11.06
C LEU A 313 -14.82 -3.40 -12.49
N ASP A 314 -13.55 -3.23 -12.83
CA ASP A 314 -12.96 -3.70 -14.10
C ASP A 314 -12.78 -5.22 -14.12
N GLU A 315 -12.84 -5.88 -12.96
CA GLU A 315 -12.65 -7.32 -12.82
C GLU A 315 -13.99 -8.08 -12.77
N PRO A 316 -14.01 -9.34 -13.25
CA PRO A 316 -15.17 -10.21 -13.08
C PRO A 316 -15.49 -10.44 -11.60
N MET A 317 -16.73 -10.13 -11.20
CA MET A 317 -17.22 -10.34 -9.83
C MET A 317 -18.73 -10.58 -9.81
N ASP A 318 -19.24 -11.08 -8.68
CA ASP A 318 -20.67 -11.13 -8.42
C ASP A 318 -21.25 -9.74 -8.06
N GLU A 319 -22.57 -9.61 -8.20
CA GLU A 319 -23.28 -8.34 -7.95
C GLU A 319 -23.22 -7.86 -6.49
N ASP A 320 -23.07 -8.78 -5.52
CA ASP A 320 -22.98 -8.40 -4.12
C ASP A 320 -21.62 -7.77 -3.80
N LEU A 321 -20.53 -8.34 -4.34
CA LEU A 321 -19.19 -7.77 -4.24
C LEU A 321 -19.10 -6.45 -5.01
N ARG A 322 -19.74 -6.38 -6.19
CA ARG A 322 -19.86 -5.15 -6.97
C ARG A 322 -20.50 -4.03 -6.15
N ARG A 323 -21.63 -4.30 -5.51
CA ARG A 323 -22.35 -3.34 -4.66
C ARG A 323 -21.49 -2.90 -3.47
N ARG A 324 -20.80 -3.82 -2.79
CA ARG A 324 -19.90 -3.48 -1.67
C ARG A 324 -18.76 -2.55 -2.09
N TRP A 325 -18.18 -2.74 -3.27
CA TRP A 325 -17.14 -1.84 -3.77
C TRP A 325 -17.66 -0.44 -4.07
N ILE A 326 -18.86 -0.33 -4.66
CA ILE A 326 -19.52 0.95 -4.91
C ILE A 326 -19.84 1.65 -3.59
N GLU A 327 -20.48 0.96 -2.64
CA GLU A 327 -20.81 1.49 -1.31
C GLU A 327 -19.56 2.00 -0.58
N ARG A 328 -18.47 1.21 -0.60
CA ARG A 328 -17.19 1.63 -0.01
C ARG A 328 -16.60 2.84 -0.72
N GLY A 329 -16.68 2.89 -2.06
CA GLY A 329 -16.29 4.04 -2.87
C GLY A 329 -17.03 5.31 -2.45
N HIS A 330 -18.36 5.24 -2.28
CA HIS A 330 -19.16 6.35 -1.77
C HIS A 330 -18.76 6.77 -0.36
N GLY A 331 -18.51 5.82 0.54
CA GLY A 331 -18.05 6.11 1.90
C GLY A 331 -16.77 6.95 1.90
N TYR A 332 -15.81 6.61 1.04
CA TYR A 332 -14.59 7.40 0.87
C TYR A 332 -14.84 8.76 0.21
N LEU A 333 -15.73 8.86 -0.79
CA LEU A 333 -16.07 10.16 -1.40
C LEU A 333 -16.76 11.10 -0.39
N ALA A 334 -17.62 10.58 0.48
CA ALA A 334 -18.23 11.35 1.57
C ALA A 334 -17.16 11.90 2.51
N LYS A 335 -16.24 11.05 2.99
CA LYS A 335 -15.10 11.49 3.82
C LYS A 335 -14.23 12.51 3.11
N ALA A 336 -14.00 12.34 1.81
CA ALA A 336 -13.21 13.28 1.02
C ALA A 336 -13.86 14.67 0.97
N LEU A 337 -15.19 14.72 0.84
CA LEU A 337 -15.97 15.95 0.82
C LEU A 337 -15.99 16.65 2.19
N ASP A 338 -16.22 15.90 3.26
CA ASP A 338 -16.23 16.45 4.62
C ASP A 338 -14.88 17.03 4.98
N ALA A 339 -13.80 16.28 4.70
CA ALA A 339 -12.45 16.71 4.99
C ALA A 339 -12.04 17.95 4.20
N ILE A 340 -12.35 18.06 2.90
CA ILE A 340 -12.00 19.27 2.13
C ILE A 340 -12.83 20.48 2.56
N THR A 341 -14.06 20.26 3.01
CA THR A 341 -14.92 21.33 3.54
C THR A 341 -14.33 21.90 4.84
N HIS A 342 -13.87 21.03 5.75
CA HIS A 342 -13.16 21.45 6.95
C HIS A 342 -11.79 22.10 6.64
N ALA A 343 -11.05 21.56 5.68
CA ALA A 343 -9.76 22.10 5.27
C ALA A 343 -9.86 23.57 4.78
N LEU A 344 -10.96 23.94 4.14
CA LEU A 344 -11.22 25.29 3.65
C LEU A 344 -11.95 26.19 4.65
N ALA A 345 -12.45 25.64 5.76
CA ALA A 345 -13.05 26.44 6.80
C ALA A 345 -12.00 27.37 7.42
N VAL A 346 -12.27 28.68 7.39
CA VAL A 346 -11.44 29.68 8.04
C VAL A 346 -11.48 29.43 9.54
N SER A 347 -10.31 29.15 10.14
CA SER A 347 -10.14 29.09 11.60
C SER A 347 -10.22 30.48 12.22
#